data_AF-A0A9E3QZZ4-F1
#
_entry.id   AF-A0A9E3QZZ4-F1
#
_cell.length_a   1.000
_cell.length_b   1.000
_cell.length_c   1.000
_cell.angle_alpha   90.00
_cell.angle_beta   90.00
_cell.angle_gamma   90.00
#
_symmetry.space_group_name_H-M   'P 1'
#
loop_
_entity.id
_entity.type
_entity.pdbx_description
1 polymer ?
#
loop_
_entity_poly.entity_id
_entity_poly.type
_entity_poly.pdbx_seq_one_letter_code
_entity_poly.pdbx_strand_id
1 'polypeptide(L)' 'RVSVLAGYTLFERLTLYAAGRVFGGPAFFRAASGGDASHYQVGGGALVRLPGAVDLSVEVMPLGEQRLVAALGFSF' A
#
# COMPACT_ATOMS: atom_id res chain seq x y z
N ARG A 1 -3.35 -10.04 8.33
CA ARG A 1 -2.44 -9.26 7.47
C ARG A 1 -1.74 -8.24 8.34
N VAL A 2 -0.42 -8.20 8.32
CA VAL A 2 0.36 -7.16 9.00
C VAL A 2 0.94 -6.27 7.91
N SER A 3 0.81 -4.96 8.09
CA SER A 3 1.32 -3.96 7.14
C SER A 3 2.27 -3.04 7.88
N VAL A 4 3.45 -2.84 7.33
CA VAL A 4 4.44 -1.87 7.81
C VAL A 4 4.60 -0.80 6.74
N LEU A 5 4.62 0.45 7.18
CA LEU A 5 4.78 1.63 6.33
C LEU A 5 5.98 2.41 6.85
N ALA A 6 6.93 2.71 5.97
CA ALA A 6 8.08 3.55 6.28
C ALA A 6 8.14 4.66 5.25
N GLY A 7 8.00 5.91 5.69
CA GLY A 7 7.90 7.04 4.78
C GLY A 7 8.43 8.32 5.36
N TYR A 8 8.65 9.26 4.45
CA TYR A 8 9.14 10.59 4.74
C TYR A 8 8.14 11.64 4.28
N THR A 9 7.86 12.62 5.13
CA THR A 9 6.96 13.72 4.84
C THR A 9 7.76 14.91 4.30
N LEU A 10 7.46 15.31 3.07
CA LEU A 10 7.95 16.49 2.39
C LEU A 10 6.92 17.63 2.49
N PHE A 11 7.40 18.83 2.76
CA PHE A 11 6.60 20.07 2.80
C PHE A 11 5.37 19.98 3.72
N GLU A 12 5.41 19.15 4.76
CA GLU A 12 4.32 18.90 5.72
C GLU A 12 3.00 18.41 5.09
N ARG A 13 3.00 18.08 3.79
CA ARG A 13 1.79 17.75 3.01
C ARG A 13 1.92 16.46 2.21
N LEU A 14 3.09 16.18 1.65
CA LEU A 14 3.32 15.01 0.80
C LEU A 14 4.14 13.98 1.57
N THR A 15 3.56 12.85 1.93
CA THR A 15 4.28 11.72 2.52
C THR A 15 4.53 10.67 1.47
N LEU A 16 5.79 10.44 1.13
CA LEU A 16 6.20 9.31 0.30
C LEU A 16 6.57 8.16 1.21
N TYR A 17 6.00 6.98 0.99
CA TYR A 17 6.24 5.82 1.85
C TYR A 17 6.46 4.54 1.04
N ALA A 18 7.30 3.66 1.56
CA ALA A 18 7.34 2.27 1.19
C ALA A 18 6.41 1.48 2.10
N ALA A 19 5.71 0.48 1.56
CA ALA A 19 4.89 -0.43 2.34
C ALA A 19 5.31 -1.88 2.11
N GLY A 20 5.36 -2.63 3.20
CA GLY A 20 5.50 -4.08 3.20
C GLY A 20 4.29 -4.71 3.88
N ARG A 21 3.67 -5.72 3.26
CA ARG A 21 2.57 -6.49 3.83
C ARG A 21 2.92 -7.96 3.89
N VAL A 22 2.56 -8.64 4.97
CA VAL A 22 2.69 -10.10 5.08
C VAL A 22 1.34 -10.74 5.45
N PHE A 23 1.07 -11.89 4.84
CA PHE A 23 -0.15 -12.67 5.04
C PHE A 23 0.20 -14.03 5.63
N GLY A 24 -0.49 -14.43 6.70
CA GLY A 24 -0.24 -15.67 7.43
C GLY A 24 -1.30 -16.76 7.20
N GLY A 25 -1.94 -16.79 6.03
CA GLY A 25 -2.98 -17.78 5.71
C GLY A 25 -3.01 -18.13 4.23
N PRO A 26 -3.51 -19.32 3.86
CA PRO A 26 -3.54 -19.77 2.47
C PRO A 26 -4.41 -18.84 1.62
N ALA A 27 -3.79 -18.25 0.61
CA ALA A 27 -4.47 -17.38 -0.33
C ALA A 27 -4.96 -18.22 -1.52
N PHE A 28 -6.24 -18.60 -1.51
CA PHE A 28 -6.83 -19.38 -2.59
C PHE A 28 -7.11 -18.47 -3.79
N PHE A 29 -6.25 -18.52 -4.81
CA PHE A 29 -6.48 -17.84 -6.08
C PHE A 29 -6.78 -18.86 -7.19
N ARG A 30 -7.87 -18.60 -7.94
CA ARG A 30 -8.46 -19.50 -8.95
C ARG A 30 -8.04 -19.16 -10.38
N ALA A 31 -6.93 -18.44 -10.56
CA ALA A 31 -6.42 -18.04 -11.87
C ALA A 31 -4.99 -18.55 -12.03
N ALA A 32 -4.80 -19.31 -13.12
CA ALA A 32 -3.60 -20.06 -13.45
C ALA A 32 -2.36 -19.16 -13.64
N SER A 33 -1.20 -19.80 -13.46
CA SER A 33 0.18 -19.33 -13.66
C SER A 33 0.71 -18.32 -12.63
N GLY A 34 1.09 -18.82 -11.46
CA GLY A 34 1.87 -18.05 -10.49
C GLY A 34 1.80 -18.72 -9.15
N GLY A 35 2.52 -19.83 -9.00
CA GLY A 35 2.60 -20.55 -7.73
C GLY A 35 2.97 -19.58 -6.61
N ASP A 36 2.21 -19.72 -5.52
CA ASP A 36 2.50 -19.29 -4.17
C ASP A 36 4.01 -19.13 -3.86
N ALA A 37 4.59 -17.99 -4.21
CA ALA A 37 6.01 -17.70 -3.96
C ALA A 37 6.21 -16.50 -3.03
N SER A 38 5.17 -15.69 -2.79
CA SER A 38 5.30 -14.47 -2.02
C SER A 38 4.11 -14.27 -1.08
N HIS A 39 4.25 -14.75 0.16
CA HIS A 39 3.41 -14.39 1.31
C HIS A 39 3.62 -12.94 1.78
N TYR A 40 4.41 -12.19 1.01
CA TYR A 40 4.77 -10.81 1.25
C TYR A 40 4.45 -9.98 0.00
N GLN A 41 3.98 -8.77 0.22
CA GLN A 41 3.84 -7.74 -0.80
C GLN A 41 4.75 -6.59 -0.42
N VAL A 42 5.48 -6.05 -1.38
CA VAL A 42 6.30 -4.85 -1.18
C VAL A 42 6.01 -3.86 -2.28
N GLY A 43 5.92 -2.60 -1.90
CA GLY A 43 5.70 -1.51 -2.83
C GLY A 43 5.83 -0.17 -2.15
N GLY A 44 5.23 0.85 -2.77
CA GLY A 44 5.30 2.20 -2.26
C GLY A 44 4.10 3.02 -2.68
N GLY A 45 3.88 4.10 -1.94
CA GLY A 45 2.79 5.00 -2.16
C GLY A 45 3.14 6.43 -1.80
N ALA A 46 2.21 7.30 -2.16
CA ALA A 46 2.21 8.70 -1.80
C ALA A 46 0.91 9.01 -1.08
N LEU A 47 1.00 9.82 -0.01
CA LEU A 47 -0.12 10.43 0.66
C LEU A 47 0.02 11.95 0.54
N VAL A 48 -1.03 12.61 0.09
CA VAL A 48 -1.12 14.06 0.01
C VAL A 48 -2.23 14.53 0.93
N ARG A 49 -1.87 15.39 1.88
CA ARG A 49 -2.81 16.12 2.71
C ARG A 49 -3.31 17.35 1.97
N LEU A 50 -4.59 17.34 1.62
CA LEU A 50 -5.31 18.44 1.00
C LEU A 50 -5.85 19.40 2.07
N PRO A 51 -6.08 20.68 1.72
CA PRO A 51 -6.75 21.61 2.62
C PRO A 51 -8.16 21.09 2.95
N GLY A 52 -8.57 21.25 4.21
CA GLY A 52 -9.90 20.80 4.68
C GLY A 52 -9.94 19.38 5.25
N ALA A 53 -8.85 18.92 5.89
CA ALA A 53 -8.80 17.63 6.58
C ALA A 53 -8.97 16.41 5.66
N VAL A 54 -8.72 16.55 4.36
CA VAL A 54 -8.81 15.46 3.38
C VAL A 54 -7.41 14.91 3.10
N ASP A 55 -7.24 13.61 3.22
CA ASP A 55 -6.01 12.90 2.85
C ASP A 55 -6.28 12.02 1.62
N LEU A 56 -5.47 12.17 0.59
CA LEU A 56 -5.52 11.34 -0.62
C LEU A 56 -4.28 10.46 -0.66
N SER A 57 -4.45 9.16 -0.87
CA SER A 57 -3.32 8.24 -0.97
C SER A 57 -3.43 7.32 -2.18
N VAL A 58 -2.29 7.05 -2.79
CA VAL A 58 -2.13 6.08 -3.86
C VAL A 58 -0.97 5.17 -3.51
N GLU A 59 -1.14 3.87 -3.71
CA GLU A 59 -0.17 2.85 -3.38
C GLU A 59 -0.08 1.83 -4.52
N VAL A 60 1.15 1.49 -4.88
CA VAL A 60 1.47 0.51 -5.92
C VAL A 60 2.29 -0.60 -5.28
N MET A 61 1.82 -1.85 -5.41
CA MET A 61 2.51 -3.05 -4.94
C MET A 61 2.98 -3.88 -6.13
N PRO A 62 4.18 -3.61 -6.68
CA PRO A 62 4.70 -4.34 -7.85
C PRO A 62 5.23 -5.74 -7.51
N LEU A 63 5.66 -5.97 -6.26
CA LEU A 63 6.17 -7.26 -5.81
C LEU A 63 5.06 -8.02 -5.07
N GLY A 64 4.51 -9.05 -5.72
CA GLY A 64 3.35 -9.84 -5.26
C GLY A 64 2.22 -9.87 -6.31
N GLU A 65 0.98 -10.20 -5.91
CA GLU A 65 -0.20 -9.88 -6.73
C GLU A 65 -0.20 -8.38 -7.04
N GLN A 66 -0.02 -8.02 -8.31
CA GLN A 66 -0.08 -6.62 -8.77
C GLN A 66 -1.39 -5.99 -8.30
N ARG A 67 -1.29 -5.12 -7.29
CA ARG A 67 -2.43 -4.39 -6.74
C ARG A 67 -2.11 -2.90 -6.76
N LEU A 68 -2.91 -2.16 -7.53
CA LEU A 68 -3.03 -0.72 -7.43
C LEU A 68 -4.11 -0.42 -6.39
N VAL A 69 -3.79 0.36 -5.37
CA VAL A 69 -4.74 0.77 -4.33
C VAL A 69 -4.77 2.29 -4.27
N ALA A 70 -5.96 2.86 -4.32
CA ALA A 70 -6.20 4.26 -4.04
C ALA A 70 -7.16 4.37 -2.85
N ALA A 71 -6.86 5.26 -1.91
CA ALA A 71 -7.70 5.49 -0.74
C ALA A 71 -7.86 6.98 -0.44
N LEU A 72 -9.07 7.35 -0.02
CA LEU A 72 -9.43 8.68 0.44
C LEU A 72 -9.73 8.59 1.94
N GLY A 73 -9.15 9.49 2.72
CA GLY A 73 -9.30 9.58 4.16
C GLY A 73 -9.66 10.99 4.62
N PHE A 74 -10.21 11.07 5.84
CA PHE A 74 -10.45 12.32 6.53
C PHE A 74 -9.66 12.30 7.85
N SER A 75 -8.85 13.34 8.08
CA SER A 75 -8.00 13.50 9.27
C SER A 75 -8.52 14.68 10.09
N PHE A 76 -9.21 14.39 11.20
CA PHE A 76 -9.70 15.41 12.15
C PHE A 76 -8.70 15.73 13.25
#